data_AF-A0A348ZXQ5-F1
#
_entry.id   AF-A0A348ZXQ5-F1
#
_cell.length_a   1.000
_cell.length_b   1.000
_cell.length_c   1.000
_cell.angle_alpha   90.00
_cell.angle_beta   90.00
_cell.angle_gamma   90.00
#
_symmetry.space_group_name_H-M   'P 1'
#
loop_
_entity.id
_entity.type
_entity.pdbx_description
1 polymer ?
#
loop_
_entity_poly.entity_id
_entity_poly.type
_entity_poly.pdbx_seq_one_letter_code
_entity_poly.pdbx_strand_id
1 'polypeptide(L)'
;MLCEQCAKEFETTTCGSCGAVLLKLGRFCYACGKELGESRSVGVEAEDIDFSSRILCSDGTCIGVIDENGICKVCGKPYTPETK
;
A
#
# COMPACT_ATOMS: atom_id res chain seq x y z
N MET A 1 8.77 -21.63 8.68
CA MET A 1 8.50 -22.34 7.41
C MET A 1 9.33 -21.71 6.30
N LEU A 2 9.88 -22.50 5.38
CA LEU A 2 10.76 -22.01 4.30
C LEU A 2 9.96 -21.85 3.00
N CYS A 3 10.08 -20.71 2.31
CA CYS A 3 9.48 -20.55 0.98
C CYS A 3 10.38 -21.16 -0.08
N GLU A 4 9.84 -22.06 -0.90
CA GLU A 4 10.58 -22.79 -1.94
C GLU A 4 11.04 -21.89 -3.10
N GLN A 5 10.45 -20.70 -3.25
CA GLN A 5 10.79 -19.77 -4.34
C GLN A 5 11.89 -18.78 -3.97
N CYS A 6 12.01 -18.43 -2.69
CA CYS A 6 12.96 -17.40 -2.25
C CYS A 6 13.84 -17.84 -1.07
N ALA A 7 13.67 -19.06 -0.57
CA ALA A 7 14.39 -19.66 0.56
C ALA A 7 14.36 -18.82 1.85
N LYS A 8 13.38 -17.92 2.01
CA LYS A 8 13.22 -17.13 3.23
C LYS A 8 12.44 -17.90 4.28
N GLU A 9 12.85 -17.74 5.53
CA GLU A 9 12.16 -18.26 6.70
C GLU A 9 11.06 -17.30 7.14
N PHE A 10 9.86 -17.85 7.36
CA PHE A 10 8.73 -17.12 7.91
C PHE A 10 8.30 -17.74 9.24
N GLU A 11 8.05 -16.86 10.21
CA GLU A 11 7.51 -17.21 11.51
C GLU A 11 5.98 -17.21 11.47
N THR A 12 5.36 -18.21 12.07
CA THR A 12 3.92 -18.30 12.26
C THR A 12 3.56 -18.01 13.71
N THR A 13 2.47 -17.29 13.93
CA THR A 13 1.89 -17.03 15.25
C THR A 13 0.40 -17.32 15.25
N THR A 14 -0.17 -17.62 16.41
CA THR A 14 -1.62 -17.79 16.57
C THR A 14 -2.22 -16.50 17.07
N CYS A 15 -3.27 -16.02 16.41
CA CYS A 15 -3.99 -14.85 16.88
C CYS A 15 -4.75 -15.18 18.16
N GLY A 16 -4.39 -14.53 19.28
CA GLY A 16 -5.11 -14.67 20.56
C GLY A 16 -6.57 -14.18 20.54
N SER A 17 -7.01 -13.50 19.48
CA SER A 17 -8.40 -13.03 19.35
C SER A 17 -9.34 -13.99 18.65
N CYS A 18 -8.86 -14.61 17.56
CA CYS A 18 -9.72 -15.39 16.65
C CYS A 18 -9.22 -16.82 16.45
N GLY A 19 -8.04 -17.15 17.00
CA GLY A 19 -7.45 -18.49 16.91
C GLY A 19 -6.83 -18.84 15.56
N ALA A 20 -6.87 -17.95 14.57
CA ALA A 20 -6.25 -18.19 13.28
C ALA A 20 -4.71 -18.32 13.41
N VAL A 21 -4.13 -19.25 12.64
CA VAL A 21 -2.68 -19.38 12.47
C VAL A 21 -2.25 -18.45 11.34
N LEU A 22 -1.33 -17.54 11.65
CA LEU A 22 -0.96 -16.42 10.79
C LEU A 22 0.53 -16.36 10.58
N LEU A 23 0.97 -15.89 9.41
CA LEU A 23 2.35 -15.48 9.19
C LEU A 23 2.60 -14.12 9.88
N LYS A 24 3.73 -13.97 10.57
CA LYS A 24 4.14 -12.74 11.26
C LYS A 24 4.70 -11.70 10.27
N LEU A 25 3.89 -11.34 9.26
CA LEU A 25 4.27 -10.42 8.18
C LEU A 25 3.90 -8.95 8.46
N GLY A 26 2.94 -8.71 9.36
CA GLY A 26 2.41 -7.38 9.62
C GLY A 26 1.97 -7.19 11.06
N ARG A 27 1.63 -5.94 11.40
CA ARG A 27 1.23 -5.54 12.77
C ARG A 27 -0.13 -6.09 13.18
N PHE A 28 -0.98 -6.46 12.22
CA PHE A 28 -2.36 -6.85 12.45
C PHE A 28 -2.67 -8.25 11.92
N CYS A 29 -3.65 -8.88 12.54
CA CYS A 29 -4.25 -10.13 12.09
C CYS A 29 -4.99 -9.91 10.77
N TYR A 30 -4.55 -10.56 9.69
CA TYR A 30 -5.24 -10.48 8.38
C TYR A 30 -6.60 -11.18 8.34
N ALA A 31 -6.97 -11.93 9.39
CA ALA A 31 -8.28 -12.58 9.50
C ALA A 31 -9.30 -11.75 10.31
N CYS A 32 -8.89 -11.06 11.39
CA CYS A 32 -9.81 -10.36 12.29
C CYS A 32 -9.44 -8.91 12.62
N GLY A 33 -8.28 -8.42 12.19
CA GLY A 33 -7.84 -7.04 12.38
C GLY A 33 -7.22 -6.70 13.74
N LYS A 34 -7.16 -7.62 14.72
CA LYS A 34 -6.49 -7.33 16.01
C LYS A 34 -4.97 -7.21 15.83
N GLU A 35 -4.35 -6.31 16.58
CA GLU A 35 -2.90 -6.15 16.67
C GLU A 35 -2.21 -7.43 17.20
N LEU A 36 -1.07 -7.80 16.59
CA LEU A 36 -0.33 -9.04 16.86
C LEU A 36 1.01 -8.86 17.61
N GLY A 37 1.32 -7.65 18.08
CA GLY A 37 2.51 -7.40 18.91
C GLY A 37 3.83 -7.30 18.15
N GLU A 38 4.62 -6.28 18.53
CA GLU A 38 5.95 -5.85 18.06
C GLU A 38 6.13 -5.53 16.57
N SER A 39 5.89 -4.26 16.25
CA SER A 39 6.48 -3.58 15.10
C SER A 39 7.70 -2.78 15.57
N ARG A 40 8.91 -3.19 15.17
CA ARG A 40 10.09 -2.32 15.23
C ARG A 40 9.80 -1.15 14.29
N SER A 41 9.51 0.01 14.85
CA SER A 41 9.26 1.23 14.08
C SER A 41 10.55 1.62 13.37
N VAL A 42 10.64 1.31 12.08
CA VAL A 42 11.58 2.01 11.21
C VAL A 42 10.98 3.39 11.03
N GLY A 43 11.51 4.36 11.76
CA GLY A 43 11.12 5.77 11.62
C GLY A 43 11.48 6.20 10.21
N VAL A 44 10.50 6.23 9.33
CA VAL A 44 10.61 6.99 8.08
C VAL A 44 10.40 8.42 8.50
N GLU A 45 11.47 9.21 8.48
CA GLU A 45 11.35 10.65 8.61
C GLU A 45 10.45 11.10 7.46
N ALA A 46 9.29 11.66 7.82
CA ALA A 46 8.35 12.20 6.86
C ALA A 46 9.00 13.44 6.26
N GLU A 47 9.82 13.26 5.24
CA GLU A 47 10.10 14.32 4.28
C GLU A 47 8.72 14.79 3.78
N ASP A 48 8.49 16.10 3.79
CA ASP A 48 7.23 16.75 3.40
C ASP A 48 6.92 16.46 1.92
N ILE A 49 6.45 15.25 1.62
CA ILE A 49 5.94 14.87 0.32
C ILE A 49 4.55 15.51 0.23
N ASP A 50 4.44 16.62 -0.49
CA ASP A 50 3.16 17.25 -0.76
C ASP A 50 2.32 16.38 -1.72
N PHE A 51 1.53 15.46 -1.14
CA PHE A 51 0.60 14.61 -1.86
C PHE A 51 -0.54 15.40 -2.53
N SER A 52 -0.76 16.67 -2.16
CA SER A 52 -1.80 17.53 -2.73
C SER A 52 -1.58 17.80 -4.22
N SER A 53 -0.34 17.68 -4.69
CA SER A 53 0.04 17.85 -6.09
C SER A 53 -0.29 16.64 -6.99
N ARG A 54 -0.65 15.48 -6.43
CA ARG A 54 -0.92 14.26 -7.22
C ARG A 54 -2.37 14.21 -7.71
N ILE A 55 -2.56 14.59 -8.97
CA ILE A 55 -3.86 14.54 -9.64
C ILE A 55 -3.99 13.23 -10.44
N LEU A 56 -5.09 12.49 -10.24
CA LEU A 56 -5.41 11.29 -11.02
C LEU A 56 -5.89 11.66 -12.43
N CYS A 57 -5.68 10.76 -13.39
CA CYS A 57 -6.19 10.93 -14.75
C CYS A 57 -7.72 11.06 -14.76
N SER A 58 -8.24 12.02 -15.53
CA SER A 58 -9.68 12.27 -15.72
C SER A 58 -10.44 11.15 -16.42
N ASP A 59 -9.75 10.18 -17.01
CA ASP A 59 -10.34 9.11 -17.82
C ASP A 59 -11.12 8.08 -16.98
N GLY A 60 -10.99 8.10 -15.65
CA GLY A 60 -11.69 7.21 -14.70
C GLY A 60 -11.29 5.72 -14.77
N THR A 61 -10.75 5.28 -15.90
CA THR A 61 -10.25 3.91 -16.13
C THR A 61 -8.72 3.85 -16.06
N CYS A 62 -8.04 4.94 -16.40
CA CYS A 62 -6.59 5.04 -16.36
C CYS A 62 -6.07 5.19 -14.92
N ILE A 63 -5.11 4.33 -14.51
CA ILE A 63 -4.45 4.38 -13.19
C ILE A 63 -3.35 5.45 -13.08
N GLY A 64 -3.16 6.25 -14.13
CA GLY A 64 -2.07 7.22 -14.22
C GLY A 64 -2.31 8.51 -13.44
N VAL A 65 -1.21 9.20 -13.13
CA VAL A 65 -1.22 10.57 -12.58
C VAL A 65 -0.87 11.59 -13.65
N ILE A 66 -1.35 12.80 -13.47
CA ILE A 66 -1.05 13.96 -14.32
C ILE A 66 0.32 14.53 -13.97
N ASP A 67 1.08 14.92 -14.98
CA ASP A 67 2.36 15.61 -14.82
C ASP A 67 2.20 17.14 -14.74
N GLU A 68 3.33 17.83 -14.59
CA GLU A 68 3.42 19.29 -14.58
C GLU A 68 2.97 19.97 -15.89
N ASN A 69 2.87 19.22 -17.00
CA ASN A 69 2.34 19.70 -18.28
C ASN A 69 0.82 19.50 -18.41
N GLY A 70 0.17 18.92 -17.39
CA GLY A 70 -1.25 18.59 -17.46
C GLY A 70 -1.55 17.33 -18.29
N ILE A 71 -0.56 16.48 -18.55
CA ILE A 71 -0.69 15.25 -19.35
C ILE A 71 -0.55 14.01 -18.46
N CYS A 72 -1.39 13.00 -18.70
CA CYS A 72 -1.27 11.73 -17.99
C CYS A 72 0.02 10.98 -18.40
N LYS A 73 0.84 10.59 -17.42
CA LYS A 73 2.10 9.86 -17.64
C LYS A 73 1.96 8.45 -18.20
N VAL A 74 0.73 7.90 -18.23
CA VAL A 74 0.45 6.52 -18.68
C VAL A 74 -0.23 6.51 -20.05
N CYS A 75 -1.34 7.24 -20.20
CA CYS A 75 -2.13 7.23 -21.43
C CYS A 75 -1.88 8.43 -22.36
N GLY A 76 -1.15 9.46 -21.91
CA GLY A 76 -0.84 10.64 -22.71
C GLY A 76 -2.01 11.60 -22.95
N LYS A 77 -3.19 11.35 -22.36
CA LYS A 77 -4.35 12.23 -22.49
C LYS A 77 -4.17 13.51 -21.64
N PRO A 78 -4.65 14.67 -22.12
CA PRO A 78 -4.68 15.88 -21.31
C PRO A 78 -5.69 15.75 -20.16
N TYR A 79 -5.39 16.38 -19.03
CA TYR A 79 -6.30 16.47 -17.90
C TYR A 79 -7.50 17.36 -18.26
N THR A 80 -8.70 16.79 -18.15
CA THR A 80 -9.96 17.52 -18.28
C THR A 80 -10.72 17.38 -16.97
N PRO A 81 -10.76 18.42 -16.11
CA PRO A 81 -11.52 18.33 -14.87
C PRO A 81 -12.99 18.08 -15.18
N GLU A 82 -13.66 17.26 -14.37
CA GLU A 82 -15.09 17.07 -14.50
C GLU A 82 -15.79 18.40 -14.18
N THR A 83 -16.44 19.00 -15.17
CA THR A 83 -17.29 20.17 -14.96
C THR A 83 -18.53 19.68 -14.21
N LYS A 84 -18.58 19.93 -12.91
CA LYS A 84 -19.74 19.63 -12.06
C LYS A 84 -20.85 20.66 -12.25
#